data_AF-A0AAW1TZV8-F1
#
_entry.id   AF-A0AAW1TZV8-F1
#
_cell.length_a   1.000
_cell.length_b   1.000
_cell.length_c   1.000
_cell.angle_alpha   90.00
_cell.angle_beta   90.00
_cell.angle_gamma   90.00
#
_symmetry.space_group_name_H-M   'P 1'
#
loop_
_entity.id
_entity.type
_entity.pdbx_description
1 polymer ?
#
loop_
_entity_poly.entity_id
_entity_poly.type
_entity_poly.pdbx_seq_one_letter_code
_entity_poly.pdbx_strand_id
1 'polypeptide(L)'
;MELLSGRNHKRDIPWEKVPFVPRPGLVPDPVTAFGKRKPENAKTAKVSILHPSERAKIRPKILIQPPQPYVSARDHTRESVLRDVRKIEEPPSYSDSIDVILPRVHKVAEQPNLPYKKRIIRNSDLTLPFYV
;
A
#
# COMPACT_ATOMS: atom_id res chain seq x y z
N MET A 1 -20.35 -37.89 -30.71
CA MET A 1 -19.00 -37.54 -30.24
C MET A 1 -19.09 -37.21 -28.77
N GLU A 2 -18.83 -38.17 -27.89
CA GLU A 2 -18.80 -37.94 -26.45
C GLU A 2 -17.37 -37.56 -26.03
N LEU A 3 -17.23 -36.37 -25.46
CA LEU A 3 -15.95 -35.85 -24.98
C LEU A 3 -15.58 -36.52 -23.66
N LEU A 4 -14.48 -37.26 -23.67
CA LEU A 4 -13.81 -37.80 -22.49
C LEU A 4 -13.30 -36.64 -21.61
N SER A 5 -14.15 -36.17 -20.72
CA SER A 5 -13.77 -35.25 -19.63
C SER A 5 -12.78 -35.98 -18.71
N GLY A 6 -11.49 -35.69 -18.90
CA GLY A 6 -10.39 -36.12 -18.04
C GLY A 6 -10.63 -35.73 -16.60
N ARG A 7 -11.17 -36.67 -15.82
CA ARG A 7 -11.35 -36.55 -14.38
C ARG A 7 -9.97 -36.62 -13.74
N ASN A 8 -9.52 -35.52 -13.16
CA ASN A 8 -8.45 -35.53 -12.17
C ASN A 8 -8.93 -36.37 -10.97
N HIS A 9 -8.66 -37.67 -11.01
CA HIS A 9 -8.89 -38.58 -9.90
C HIS A 9 -7.91 -38.25 -8.77
N LYS A 10 -8.30 -37.28 -7.93
CA LYS A 10 -7.81 -37.24 -6.55
C LYS A 10 -8.17 -38.60 -5.96
N ARG A 11 -7.16 -39.42 -5.63
CA ARG A 11 -7.39 -40.72 -5.01
C ARG A 11 -8.08 -40.45 -3.67
N ASP A 12 -9.34 -40.85 -3.55
CA ASP A 12 -10.07 -40.76 -2.30
C ASP A 12 -9.35 -41.65 -1.27
N ILE A 13 -8.80 -41.02 -0.23
CA ILE A 13 -8.09 -41.73 0.84
C ILE A 13 -9.16 -42.52 1.62
N PRO A 14 -9.05 -43.86 1.72
CA PRO A 14 -10.02 -44.66 2.46
C PRO A 14 -9.81 -44.45 3.96
N TRP A 15 -10.43 -43.41 4.51
CA TRP A 15 -10.36 -43.04 5.93
C TRP A 15 -10.81 -44.17 6.87
N GLU A 16 -11.60 -45.14 6.38
CA GLU A 16 -12.01 -46.35 7.09
C GLU A 16 -10.84 -47.32 7.39
N LYS A 17 -9.77 -47.27 6.58
CA LYS A 17 -8.58 -48.12 6.74
C LYS A 17 -7.47 -47.44 7.54
N VAL A 18 -7.63 -46.15 7.85
CA VAL A 18 -6.65 -45.42 8.64
C VAL A 18 -6.88 -45.82 10.11
N PRO A 19 -5.92 -46.46 10.79
CA PRO A 19 -6.08 -46.78 12.19
C PRO A 19 -6.37 -45.50 12.96
N PHE A 20 -7.27 -45.57 13.94
CA PHE A 20 -7.61 -44.42 14.77
C PHE A 20 -6.40 -44.06 15.63
N VAL A 21 -5.51 -43.24 15.09
CA VAL A 21 -4.45 -42.59 15.87
C VAL A 21 -5.14 -41.44 16.59
N PRO A 22 -5.29 -41.49 17.92
CA PRO A 22 -5.87 -40.38 18.65
C PRO A 22 -5.06 -39.13 18.30
N ARG A 23 -5.76 -38.07 17.90
CA ARG A 23 -5.10 -36.81 17.56
C ARG A 23 -4.24 -36.42 18.76
N PRO A 24 -2.99 -35.95 18.57
CA PRO A 24 -2.12 -35.56 19.68
C PRO A 24 -2.76 -34.59 20.69
N GLY A 25 -3.76 -33.79 20.27
CA GLY A 25 -4.54 -32.92 21.16
C GLY A 25 -5.78 -33.55 21.82
N LEU A 26 -6.11 -34.81 21.52
CA LEU A 26 -7.23 -35.56 22.11
C LEU A 26 -6.77 -36.46 23.27
N VAL A 27 -5.49 -36.82 23.31
CA VAL A 27 -4.89 -37.50 24.47
C VAL A 27 -4.59 -36.44 25.53
N PRO A 28 -5.22 -36.49 26.72
CA PRO A 28 -4.89 -35.55 27.78
C PRO A 28 -3.45 -35.76 28.23
N ASP A 29 -2.71 -34.66 28.43
CA ASP A 29 -1.35 -34.72 28.97
C ASP A 29 -1.35 -35.50 30.30
N PRO A 30 -0.38 -36.40 30.51
CA PRO A 30 -0.31 -37.20 31.73
C PRO A 30 -0.21 -36.29 32.95
N VAL A 31 -1.05 -36.55 33.95
CA VAL A 31 -1.00 -35.84 35.23
C VAL A 31 0.20 -36.37 36.01
N THR A 32 1.29 -35.62 36.00
CA THR A 32 2.46 -35.92 36.84
C THR A 32 2.18 -35.53 38.30
N ALA A 33 3.00 -35.99 39.25
CA ALA A 33 2.93 -35.58 40.67
C ALA A 33 3.03 -34.05 40.87
N PHE A 34 3.52 -33.32 39.87
CA PHE A 34 3.64 -31.85 39.83
C PHE A 34 2.45 -31.16 39.13
N GLY A 35 1.37 -31.89 38.83
CA GLY A 35 0.17 -31.38 38.17
C GLY A 35 0.26 -31.35 36.64
N LYS A 36 -0.69 -30.64 36.02
CA LYS A 36 -0.78 -30.46 34.56
C LYS A 36 0.24 -29.42 34.09
N ARG A 37 1.00 -29.71 33.05
CA ARG A 37 1.89 -28.72 32.41
C ARG A 37 1.03 -27.61 31.81
N LYS A 38 1.27 -26.35 32.17
CA LYS A 38 0.66 -25.20 31.48
C LYS A 38 1.15 -25.22 30.02
N PRO A 39 0.24 -25.14 29.02
CA PRO A 39 0.65 -25.07 27.63
C PRO A 39 1.57 -23.87 27.45
N GLU A 40 2.62 -24.01 26.64
CA GLU A 40 3.61 -22.96 26.37
C GLU A 40 2.93 -21.64 25.95
N ASN A 41 1.85 -21.76 25.17
CA ASN A 41 1.01 -20.66 24.72
C ASN A 41 0.32 -19.87 25.85
N ALA A 42 0.06 -20.49 27.01
CA ALA A 42 -0.50 -19.81 28.17
C ALA A 42 0.56 -19.09 29.01
N LYS A 43 1.85 -19.43 28.85
CA LYS A 43 2.97 -18.69 29.46
C LYS A 43 3.30 -17.45 28.64
N THR A 44 3.09 -17.49 27.33
CA THR A 44 3.15 -16.34 26.41
C THR A 44 1.80 -15.65 26.29
N ALA A 45 1.08 -15.45 27.41
CA ALA A 45 0.00 -14.47 27.44
C ALA A 45 0.61 -13.16 26.97
N LYS A 46 0.24 -12.71 25.76
CA LYS A 46 0.93 -11.72 24.92
C LYS A 46 1.35 -10.48 25.72
N VAL A 47 2.51 -10.54 26.35
CA VAL A 47 3.09 -9.39 27.06
C VAL A 47 3.60 -8.48 25.95
N SER A 48 3.05 -7.27 25.89
CA SER A 48 3.59 -6.23 25.02
C SER A 48 5.08 -6.08 25.33
N ILE A 49 5.93 -6.26 24.32
CA ILE A 49 7.39 -6.11 24.45
C ILE A 49 7.75 -4.64 24.76
N LEU A 50 6.86 -3.71 24.41
CA LEU A 50 7.04 -2.27 24.62
C LEU A 50 6.58 -1.85 26.02
N HIS A 51 7.36 -0.96 26.65
CA HIS A 51 6.96 -0.27 27.88
C HIS A 51 5.72 0.61 27.63
N PRO A 52 4.79 0.79 28.60
CA PRO A 52 3.61 1.63 28.42
C PRO A 52 3.89 3.02 27.85
N SER A 53 5.00 3.64 28.28
CA SER A 53 5.45 4.96 27.80
C SER A 53 5.88 4.97 26.33
N GLU A 54 6.48 3.89 25.84
CA GLU A 54 6.89 3.74 24.44
C GLU A 54 5.68 3.45 23.56
N ARG A 55 4.77 2.62 24.05
CA ARG A 55 3.50 2.33 23.40
C ARG A 55 2.66 3.59 23.19
N ALA A 56 2.64 4.50 24.17
CA ALA A 56 1.93 5.77 24.06
C ALA A 56 2.53 6.74 23.02
N LYS A 57 3.81 6.59 22.66
CA LYS A 57 4.48 7.39 21.61
C LYS A 57 4.14 6.90 20.21
N ILE A 58 3.68 5.66 20.06
CA ILE A 58 3.26 5.11 18.78
C ILE A 58 1.95 5.78 18.37
N ARG A 59 2.06 6.81 17.54
CA ARG A 59 0.90 7.37 16.86
C ARG A 59 0.39 6.32 15.88
N PRO A 60 -0.92 6.01 15.84
CA PRO A 60 -1.45 5.23 14.73
C PRO A 60 -1.11 5.99 13.45
N LYS A 61 -0.45 5.32 12.48
CA LYS A 61 -0.03 5.92 11.20
C LYS A 61 -1.18 6.55 10.42
N ILE A 62 -2.40 6.18 10.78
CA ILE A 62 -3.63 6.64 10.17
C ILE A 62 -4.33 7.44 11.27
N LEU A 63 -4.28 8.77 11.18
CA LEU A 63 -5.41 9.57 11.64
C LEU A 63 -6.63 8.89 11.03
N ILE A 64 -7.53 8.34 11.86
CA ILE A 64 -8.68 7.54 11.41
C ILE A 64 -9.60 8.48 10.64
N GLN A 65 -9.24 8.78 9.39
CA GLN A 65 -10.15 9.33 8.43
C GLN A 65 -11.24 8.30 8.27
N PRO A 66 -12.51 8.72 8.20
CA PRO A 66 -13.58 7.80 7.89
C PRO A 66 -13.17 7.02 6.62
N PRO A 67 -13.36 5.69 6.60
CA PRO A 67 -13.07 4.92 5.39
C PRO A 67 -13.83 5.56 4.24
N GLN A 68 -13.13 5.85 3.15
CA GLN A 68 -13.76 6.36 1.95
C GLN A 68 -14.87 5.39 1.52
N PRO A 69 -16.02 5.89 1.05
CA PRO A 69 -17.07 5.01 0.55
C PRO A 69 -16.49 4.13 -0.56
N TYR A 70 -16.94 2.88 -0.62
CA TYR A 70 -16.50 1.99 -1.70
C TYR A 70 -16.99 2.55 -3.03
N VAL A 71 -16.06 2.72 -3.97
CA VAL A 71 -16.33 3.12 -5.35
C VAL A 71 -15.90 1.97 -6.25
N SER A 72 -16.76 1.56 -7.17
CA SER A 72 -16.40 0.50 -8.11
C SER A 72 -15.27 0.98 -9.02
N ALA A 73 -14.45 0.05 -9.54
CA ALA A 73 -13.41 0.41 -10.51
C ALA A 73 -14.01 1.14 -11.74
N ARG A 74 -15.23 0.77 -12.15
CA ARG A 74 -15.96 1.41 -13.24
C ARG A 74 -16.30 2.87 -12.94
N ASP A 75 -16.76 3.15 -11.72
CA ASP A 75 -17.12 4.50 -11.31
C ASP A 75 -15.89 5.39 -11.15
N HIS A 76 -14.79 4.83 -10.64
CA HIS A 76 -13.50 5.52 -10.62
C HIS A 76 -13.05 5.92 -12.03
N THR A 77 -13.19 5.03 -13.01
CA THR A 77 -12.88 5.36 -14.41
C THR A 77 -13.85 6.41 -14.98
N ARG A 78 -15.16 6.30 -14.72
CA ARG A 78 -16.15 7.31 -15.16
C ARG A 78 -15.80 8.69 -14.63
N GLU A 79 -15.48 8.80 -13.35
CA GLU A 79 -15.13 10.09 -12.75
C GLU A 79 -13.86 10.69 -13.36
N SER A 80 -12.84 9.87 -13.60
CA SER A 80 -11.62 10.33 -14.28
C SER A 80 -11.92 10.88 -15.67
N VAL A 81 -12.65 10.11 -16.49
CA VAL A 81 -13.02 10.54 -17.85
C VAL A 81 -13.87 11.80 -17.82
N LEU A 82 -14.82 11.91 -16.90
CA LEU A 82 -15.65 13.10 -16.77
C LEU A 82 -14.84 14.34 -16.38
N ARG A 83 -13.81 14.20 -15.53
CA ARG A 83 -12.89 15.32 -15.23
C ARG A 83 -12.12 15.74 -16.46
N ASP A 84 -11.62 14.79 -17.23
CA ASP A 84 -10.86 15.07 -18.46
C ASP A 84 -11.74 15.77 -19.50
N VAL A 85 -12.99 15.31 -19.68
CA VAL A 85 -13.96 15.97 -20.57
C VAL A 85 -14.24 17.40 -20.13
N ARG A 86 -14.52 17.63 -18.83
CA ARG A 86 -14.73 18.99 -18.30
C ARG A 86 -13.51 19.88 -18.49
N LYS A 87 -12.30 19.33 -18.31
CA LYS A 87 -11.05 20.06 -18.53
C LYS A 87 -10.86 20.49 -19.99
N ILE A 88 -11.36 19.70 -20.95
CA ILE A 88 -11.34 20.05 -22.38
C ILE A 88 -12.38 21.13 -22.70
N GLU A 89 -13.54 21.09 -22.04
CA GLU A 89 -14.61 22.07 -22.22
C GLU A 89 -14.30 23.43 -21.61
N GLU A 90 -13.53 23.47 -20.51
CA GLU A 90 -13.06 24.71 -19.89
C GLU A 90 -11.90 25.33 -20.70
N PRO A 91 -11.86 26.68 -20.85
CA PRO A 91 -10.73 27.32 -21.50
C PRO A 91 -9.44 27.02 -20.72
N PRO A 92 -8.32 26.72 -21.41
CA PRO A 92 -7.08 26.37 -20.74
C PRO A 92 -6.66 27.51 -19.81
N SER A 93 -6.60 27.23 -18.51
CA SER A 93 -6.05 28.15 -17.53
C SER A 93 -4.57 28.40 -17.87
N TYR A 94 -4.09 29.62 -17.66
CA TYR A 94 -2.68 29.96 -17.87
C TYR A 94 -1.73 29.05 -17.07
N SER A 95 -2.18 28.55 -15.91
CA SER A 95 -1.46 27.57 -15.08
C SER A 95 -1.18 26.24 -15.77
N ASP A 96 -1.99 25.91 -16.78
CA ASP A 96 -1.98 24.63 -17.49
C ASP A 96 -1.21 24.71 -18.82
N SER A 97 -0.66 25.89 -19.14
CA SER A 97 0.22 26.05 -20.29
C SER A 97 1.50 25.22 -20.13
N ILE A 98 1.92 24.57 -21.22
CA ILE A 98 3.14 23.74 -21.26
C ILE A 98 4.37 24.54 -20.81
N ASP A 99 4.42 25.82 -21.17
CA ASP A 99 5.50 26.75 -20.80
C ASP A 99 5.57 27.04 -19.30
N VAL A 100 4.49 26.81 -18.54
CA VAL A 100 4.45 26.93 -17.07
C VAL A 100 4.63 25.56 -16.40
N ILE A 101 4.03 24.50 -16.95
CA ILE A 101 4.11 23.14 -16.40
C ILE A 101 5.52 22.60 -16.50
N LEU A 102 6.15 22.66 -17.68
CA LEU A 102 7.44 22.00 -17.91
C LEU A 102 8.55 22.56 -17.01
N PRO A 103 8.71 23.89 -16.83
CA PRO A 103 9.69 24.42 -15.90
C PRO A 103 9.42 24.03 -14.45
N ARG A 104 8.15 23.95 -14.04
CA ARG A 104 7.76 23.56 -12.67
C ARG A 104 8.03 22.08 -12.41
N VAL A 105 7.62 21.19 -13.30
CA VAL A 105 7.84 19.74 -13.19
C VAL A 105 9.33 19.40 -13.16
N HIS A 106 10.11 20.03 -14.04
CA HIS A 106 11.54 19.80 -14.13
C HIS A 106 12.36 20.64 -13.14
N LYS A 107 11.69 21.36 -12.21
CA LYS A 107 12.34 22.18 -11.18
C LYS A 107 13.42 23.11 -11.74
N VAL A 108 13.14 23.67 -12.92
CA VAL A 108 14.06 24.48 -13.71
C VAL A 108 14.53 25.73 -12.96
N ALA A 109 13.66 26.29 -12.12
CA ALA A 109 14.00 27.42 -11.27
C ALA A 109 14.99 27.04 -10.14
N GLU A 110 14.92 25.79 -9.64
CA GLU A 110 15.76 25.27 -8.55
C GLU A 110 17.15 24.86 -9.06
N GLN A 111 17.29 24.54 -10.34
CA GLN A 111 18.57 24.18 -10.94
C GLN A 111 19.33 25.45 -11.40
N PRO A 112 20.48 25.78 -10.77
CA PRO A 112 21.20 27.01 -11.09
C PRO A 112 21.89 26.96 -12.45
N ASN A 113 22.23 25.76 -12.96
CA ASN A 113 23.17 25.56 -14.06
C ASN A 113 22.55 24.95 -15.34
N LEU A 114 21.34 25.33 -15.71
CA LEU A 114 20.75 24.87 -16.97
C LEU A 114 21.35 25.61 -18.19
N PRO A 115 21.72 24.90 -19.26
CA PRO A 115 22.44 25.47 -20.40
C PRO A 115 21.65 26.56 -21.14
N TYR A 116 20.31 26.48 -21.17
CA TYR A 116 19.46 27.51 -21.77
C TYR A 116 19.28 28.75 -20.90
N LYS A 117 19.38 28.63 -19.56
CA LYS A 117 19.36 29.78 -18.65
C LYS A 117 20.58 30.68 -18.91
N LYS A 118 21.75 30.08 -19.17
CA LYS A 118 22.97 30.77 -19.60
C LYS A 118 22.87 31.41 -21.00
N ARG A 119 21.97 30.91 -21.87
CA ARG A 119 21.73 31.46 -23.21
C ARG A 119 20.75 32.62 -23.19
N ILE A 120 19.70 32.54 -22.37
CA ILE A 120 18.74 33.63 -22.17
C ILE A 120 19.45 34.84 -21.56
N ILE A 121 20.24 34.65 -20.49
CA ILE A 121 21.02 35.74 -19.86
C ILE A 121 22.02 36.37 -20.83
N ARG A 122 22.64 35.58 -21.73
CA ARG A 122 23.57 36.11 -22.74
C ARG A 122 22.89 36.92 -23.84
N ASN A 123 21.63 36.63 -24.12
CA ASN A 123 20.87 37.24 -25.22
C ASN A 123 19.90 38.33 -24.74
N SER A 124 19.65 38.44 -23.44
CA SER A 124 18.88 39.53 -22.84
C SER A 124 19.83 40.57 -22.27
N ASP A 125 19.71 41.83 -22.68
CA ASP A 125 20.42 42.99 -22.09
C ASP A 125 19.95 43.32 -20.66
N LEU A 126 19.54 42.32 -19.89
CA LEU A 126 19.15 42.45 -18.50
C LEU A 126 20.41 42.34 -17.64
N THR A 127 21.09 43.47 -17.49
CA THR A 127 22.04 43.69 -16.39
C THR A 127 21.29 43.55 -15.07
N LEU A 128 21.45 42.42 -14.39
CA LEU A 128 20.98 42.30 -13.01
C LEU A 128 21.80 43.24 -12.12
N PRO A 129 21.18 44.09 -11.29
CA PRO A 129 21.92 44.89 -10.33
C PRO A 129 22.51 43.93 -9.29
N PHE A 130 23.84 43.96 -9.16
CA PHE A 130 24.54 43.38 -8.03
C PHE A 130 24.00 44.01 -6.74
N TYR A 131 23.36 43.21 -5.89
CA TYR A 131 23.18 43.57 -4.49
C TYR A 131 24.33 42.93 -3.69
N VAL A 132 25.13 43.79 -3.07
CA VAL A 132 26.11 43.49 -2.02
C VAL A 132 25.37 43.18 -0.72
#